data_AF-A0AAV8XEE7-F1
#
_entry.id   AF-A0AAV8XEE7-F1
#
_cell.length_a   1.000
_cell.length_b   1.000
_cell.length_c   1.000
_cell.angle_alpha   90.00
_cell.angle_beta   90.00
_cell.angle_gamma   90.00
#
_symmetry.space_group_name_H-M   'P 1'
#
loop_
_entity.id
_entity.type
_entity.pdbx_description
1 polymer ?
#
loop_
_entity_poly.entity_id
_entity_poly.type
_entity_poly.pdbx_seq_one_letter_code
_entity_poly.pdbx_strand_id
1 'polypeptide(L)'
;ITAQPEYKWSPAAIRKDQLADKDLKPILEWKEAGTGTPLWPDVSDKSVARKSYWEQWHSLSVEDGILVRNWENSEGTEVKKQVLLPRSRVPEVLQEVHGGIGGGHLGTNTTLQKLRDRFYWANCRTDRHTDLDTYVGELERRMSAVHDHVRSRLQLESDRMKIRYDVRANSSGFQEGDLVCLYNPVRRKGRSPKLQNNWEGPFTLFCNFGDVVYRIQRNLRSKMKVVHLDRLTPYWGGTDRDDRS
;
A
#
# COMPACT_ATOMS: atom_id res chain seq x y z
N ILE A 1 37.62 12.77 -11.39
CA ILE A 1 37.11 11.43 -11.00
C ILE A 1 36.25 11.62 -9.77
N THR A 2 34.96 11.80 -9.96
CA THR A 2 34.02 12.04 -8.86
C THR A 2 33.67 10.68 -8.29
N ALA A 3 34.23 10.33 -7.14
CA ALA A 3 33.86 9.10 -6.43
C ALA A 3 32.36 9.18 -6.11
N GLN A 4 31.58 8.31 -6.74
CA GLN A 4 30.17 8.11 -6.39
C GLN A 4 30.12 7.73 -4.91
N PRO A 5 29.18 8.26 -4.10
CA PRO A 5 29.04 7.84 -2.72
C PRO A 5 28.84 6.33 -2.72
N GLU A 6 29.70 5.61 -2.01
CA GLU A 6 29.61 4.16 -1.91
C GLU A 6 28.20 3.81 -1.45
N TYR A 7 27.44 3.15 -2.34
CA TYR A 7 26.07 2.77 -2.05
C TYR A 7 26.08 1.96 -0.75
N LYS A 8 25.21 2.33 0.20
CA LYS A 8 25.17 1.78 1.56
C LYS A 8 25.11 0.24 1.60
N TRP A 9 24.50 -0.37 0.58
CA TRP A 9 24.38 -1.82 0.40
C TRP A 9 25.29 -2.37 -0.71
N SER A 10 26.33 -1.64 -1.08
CA SER A 10 27.34 -2.16 -2.01
C SER A 10 28.04 -3.39 -1.40
N PRO A 11 28.51 -4.34 -2.23
CA PRO A 11 29.29 -5.48 -1.75
C PRO A 11 30.48 -5.05 -0.88
N ALA A 12 31.17 -3.96 -1.24
CA ALA A 12 32.29 -3.42 -0.45
C ALA A 12 31.87 -3.01 0.97
N ALA A 13 30.74 -2.30 1.12
CA ALA A 13 30.23 -1.88 2.42
C ALA A 13 29.77 -3.08 3.27
N ILE A 14 29.08 -4.05 2.65
CA ILE A 14 28.65 -5.28 3.34
C ILE A 14 29.86 -6.11 3.77
N ARG A 15 30.86 -6.26 2.91
CA ARG A 15 32.11 -6.98 3.19
C ARG A 15 32.85 -6.38 4.39
N LYS A 16 32.97 -5.05 4.43
CA LYS A 16 33.58 -4.35 5.56
C LYS A 16 32.94 -4.73 6.88
N ASP A 17 31.61 -4.82 6.90
CA ASP A 17 30.88 -5.15 8.13
C ASP A 17 30.86 -6.65 8.44
N GLN A 18 30.93 -7.53 7.44
CA GLN A 18 31.18 -8.96 7.65
C GLN A 18 32.55 -9.22 8.26
N LEU A 19 33.59 -8.48 7.84
CA LEU A 19 34.93 -8.55 8.42
C LEU A 19 35.01 -7.94 9.83
N ALA A 20 34.11 -7.00 10.17
CA ALA A 20 34.01 -6.45 11.51
C ALA A 20 33.21 -7.37 12.47
N ASP A 21 32.35 -8.25 11.93
CA ASP A 21 31.53 -9.16 12.71
C ASP A 21 32.37 -10.33 13.25
N LYS A 22 32.35 -10.49 14.59
CA LYS A 22 33.14 -11.50 15.30
C LYS A 22 32.87 -12.93 14.87
N ASP A 23 31.69 -13.21 14.32
CA ASP A 23 31.20 -14.55 13.97
C ASP A 23 31.23 -14.81 12.47
N LEU A 24 31.01 -13.80 11.64
CA LEU A 24 31.10 -13.93 10.17
C LEU A 24 32.54 -13.87 9.66
N LYS A 25 33.40 -13.03 10.25
CA LYS A 25 34.79 -12.85 9.80
C LYS A 25 35.53 -14.17 9.61
N PRO A 26 35.56 -15.11 10.59
CA PRO A 26 36.30 -16.36 10.43
C PRO A 26 35.72 -17.25 9.33
N ILE A 27 34.39 -17.25 9.16
CA ILE A 27 33.71 -18.05 8.12
C ILE A 27 34.07 -17.52 6.73
N LEU A 28 34.10 -16.19 6.57
CA LEU A 28 34.52 -15.54 5.33
C LEU A 28 35.99 -15.85 5.02
N GLU A 29 36.89 -15.68 5.99
CA GLU A 29 38.32 -15.96 5.82
C GLU A 29 38.56 -17.43 5.43
N TRP A 30 37.90 -18.39 6.08
CA TRP A 30 38.01 -19.80 5.74
C TRP A 30 37.49 -20.12 4.33
N LYS A 31 36.41 -19.46 3.89
CA LYS A 31 35.87 -19.63 2.54
C LYS A 31 36.80 -19.04 1.48
N GLU A 32 37.38 -17.87 1.73
CA GLU A 32 38.34 -17.23 0.83
C GLU A 32 39.67 -18.02 0.76
N ALA A 33 40.12 -18.60 1.88
CA ALA A 33 41.35 -19.40 1.93
C ALA A 33 41.26 -20.75 1.19
N GLY A 34 40.04 -21.23 0.90
CA GLY A 34 39.83 -22.48 0.15
C GLY A 34 40.30 -23.75 0.87
N THR A 35 40.54 -23.69 2.19
CA THR A 35 41.16 -24.76 2.99
C THR A 35 40.24 -25.95 3.30
N GLY A 36 39.13 -26.11 2.56
CA GLY A 36 38.09 -27.09 2.87
C GLY A 36 37.27 -26.72 4.11
N THR A 37 36.41 -27.64 4.57
CA THR A 37 35.58 -27.43 5.77
C THR A 37 36.47 -27.37 7.02
N PRO A 38 36.40 -26.29 7.83
CA PRO A 38 37.21 -26.18 9.04
C PRO A 38 36.83 -27.25 10.06
N LEU A 39 37.82 -27.73 10.81
CA LEU A 39 37.62 -28.80 11.79
C LEU A 39 36.78 -28.31 12.98
N TRP A 40 35.98 -29.21 13.57
CA TRP A 40 35.10 -28.86 14.69
C TRP A 40 35.80 -28.16 15.87
N PRO A 41 37.04 -28.52 16.28
CA PRO A 41 37.76 -27.82 17.35
C PRO A 41 38.04 -26.33 17.06
N ASP A 42 38.19 -25.94 15.79
CA ASP A 42 38.40 -24.54 15.40
C ASP A 42 37.11 -23.69 15.51
N VAL A 43 35.97 -24.37 15.72
CA VAL A 43 34.61 -23.82 15.71
C VAL A 43 33.92 -23.98 17.07
N SER A 44 34.24 -25.03 17.83
CA SER A 44 33.46 -25.49 19.00
C SER A 44 33.45 -24.53 20.19
N ASP A 45 34.54 -23.79 20.40
CA ASP A 45 34.72 -22.84 21.52
C ASP A 45 34.03 -21.49 21.28
N LYS A 46 33.29 -21.38 20.18
CA LYS A 46 32.76 -20.10 19.68
C LYS A 46 31.23 -20.03 19.79
N SER A 47 30.71 -18.83 19.51
CA SER A 47 29.30 -18.46 19.67
C SER A 47 28.33 -19.40 18.93
N VAL A 48 27.07 -19.45 19.39
CA VAL A 48 25.97 -20.19 18.75
C VAL A 48 25.82 -19.80 17.27
N ALA A 49 26.05 -18.52 16.95
CA ALA A 49 25.94 -18.03 15.58
C ALA A 49 26.95 -18.71 14.64
N ARG A 50 28.20 -18.86 15.10
CA ARG A 50 29.27 -19.47 14.31
C ARG A 50 29.04 -20.95 14.06
N LYS A 51 28.51 -21.66 15.05
CA LYS A 51 28.11 -23.07 14.91
C LYS A 51 27.03 -23.21 13.84
N SER A 52 26.02 -22.34 13.86
CA SER A 52 24.94 -22.34 12.86
C SER A 52 25.45 -22.07 11.43
N TYR A 53 26.41 -21.15 11.28
CA TYR A 53 27.03 -20.91 9.97
C TYR A 53 27.87 -22.11 9.50
N TRP A 54 28.59 -22.76 10.42
CA TRP A 54 29.39 -23.94 10.12
C TRP A 54 28.53 -25.15 9.73
N GLU A 55 27.41 -25.40 10.39
CA GLU A 55 26.45 -26.46 10.00
C GLU A 55 25.95 -26.28 8.56
N GLN A 56 25.89 -25.02 8.10
CA GLN A 56 25.45 -24.66 6.77
C GLN A 56 26.61 -24.48 5.78
N TRP A 57 27.83 -24.88 6.14
CA TRP A 57 29.05 -24.61 5.38
C TRP A 57 28.93 -24.91 3.89
N HIS A 58 28.36 -26.05 3.50
CA HIS A 58 28.22 -26.45 2.10
C HIS A 58 27.27 -25.54 1.31
N SER A 59 26.32 -24.90 1.97
CA SER A 59 25.41 -23.93 1.36
C SER A 59 26.01 -22.51 1.26
N LEU A 60 27.16 -22.25 1.87
CA LEU A 60 27.79 -20.93 1.88
C LEU A 60 28.80 -20.78 0.72
N SER A 61 28.76 -19.63 0.04
CA SER A 61 29.72 -19.22 -0.99
C SER A 61 30.19 -17.78 -0.74
N VAL A 62 31.29 -17.39 -1.40
CA VAL A 62 31.75 -16.00 -1.44
C VAL A 62 31.54 -15.48 -2.85
N GLU A 63 30.76 -14.41 -2.98
CA GLU A 63 30.46 -13.75 -4.25
C GLU A 63 30.76 -12.27 -4.08
N ASP A 64 31.49 -11.65 -5.01
CA ASP A 64 31.92 -10.24 -4.93
C ASP A 64 32.58 -9.87 -3.58
N GLY A 65 33.27 -10.84 -2.95
CA GLY A 65 33.94 -10.68 -1.67
C GLY A 65 33.00 -10.69 -0.44
N ILE A 66 31.71 -10.95 -0.61
CA ILE A 66 30.74 -11.09 0.49
C ILE A 66 30.30 -12.55 0.67
N LEU A 67 30.03 -12.91 1.92
CA LEU A 67 29.47 -14.21 2.28
C LEU A 67 27.98 -14.26 1.93
N VAL A 68 27.60 -15.26 1.14
CA VAL A 68 26.24 -15.54 0.69
C VAL A 68 25.88 -17.00 0.97
N ARG A 69 24.58 -17.24 1.17
CA ARG A 69 23.99 -18.56 1.34
C ARG A 69 23.15 -18.91 0.13
N ASN A 70 23.40 -20.06 -0.44
CA ASN A 70 22.58 -20.70 -1.45
C ASN A 70 21.57 -21.60 -0.74
N TRP A 71 20.34 -21.11 -0.59
CA TRP A 71 19.24 -21.88 -0.02
C TRP A 71 18.50 -22.61 -1.13
N GLU A 72 18.36 -23.92 -0.98
CA GLU A 72 17.58 -24.76 -1.89
C GLU A 72 16.26 -25.15 -1.22
N ASN A 73 15.17 -25.14 -1.99
CA ASN A 73 13.91 -25.69 -1.52
C ASN A 73 14.00 -27.23 -1.39
N SER A 74 13.07 -27.85 -0.66
CA SER A 74 13.06 -29.30 -0.43
C SER A 74 12.98 -30.15 -1.69
N GLU A 75 12.56 -29.55 -2.81
CA GLU A 75 12.44 -30.17 -4.12
C GLU A 75 13.67 -29.95 -5.02
N GLY A 76 14.65 -29.13 -4.59
CA GLY A 76 15.85 -28.76 -5.36
C GLY A 76 15.57 -27.92 -6.61
N THR A 77 14.34 -27.44 -6.79
CA THR A 77 13.89 -26.70 -7.99
C THR A 77 14.15 -25.20 -7.90
N GLU A 78 14.27 -24.66 -6.68
CA GLU A 78 14.50 -23.24 -6.44
C GLU A 78 15.76 -23.02 -5.60
N VAL A 79 16.70 -22.24 -6.15
CA VAL A 79 17.90 -21.79 -5.45
C VAL A 79 17.79 -20.30 -5.19
N LYS A 80 17.68 -19.91 -3.92
CA LYS A 80 17.69 -18.51 -3.47
C LYS A 80 19.05 -18.14 -2.90
N LYS A 81 19.61 -17.03 -3.36
CA LYS A 81 20.83 -16.45 -2.79
C LYS A 81 20.49 -15.43 -1.71
N GLN A 82 20.93 -15.69 -0.49
CA GLN A 82 20.71 -14.83 0.67
C GLN A 82 22.05 -14.25 1.15
N VAL A 83 22.14 -12.94 1.30
CA VAL A 83 23.33 -12.29 1.86
C VAL A 83 23.42 -12.57 3.36
N LEU A 84 24.57 -13.03 3.85
CA LEU A 84 24.80 -13.19 5.29
C LEU A 84 24.97 -11.81 5.93
N LEU A 85 24.00 -11.40 6.73
CA LEU A 85 23.95 -10.06 7.29
C LEU A 85 24.66 -10.03 8.67
N PRO A 86 25.62 -9.11 8.87
CA PRO A 86 26.16 -8.82 10.20
C PRO A 86 25.07 -8.38 11.17
N ARG A 87 25.20 -8.75 12.45
CA ARG A 87 24.20 -8.38 13.47
C ARG A 87 23.98 -6.87 13.58
N SER A 88 25.03 -6.07 13.36
CA SER A 88 24.99 -4.61 13.39
C SER A 88 24.08 -4.00 12.31
N ARG A 89 23.88 -4.68 11.17
CA ARG A 89 23.06 -4.18 10.05
C ARG A 89 21.59 -4.60 10.13
N VAL A 90 21.23 -5.52 11.02
CA VAL A 90 19.85 -6.02 11.15
C VAL A 90 18.83 -4.89 11.41
N PRO A 91 19.06 -3.95 12.35
CA PRO A 91 18.10 -2.86 12.60
C PRO A 91 17.87 -1.98 11.36
N GLU A 92 18.92 -1.76 10.58
CA GLU A 92 18.85 -0.90 9.39
C GLU A 92 18.06 -1.54 8.24
N VAL A 93 18.25 -2.84 7.99
CA VAL A 93 17.47 -3.56 6.98
C VAL A 93 15.99 -3.55 7.36
N LEU A 94 15.68 -3.77 8.64
CA LEU A 94 14.31 -3.72 9.14
C LEU A 94 13.71 -2.33 8.89
N GLN A 95 14.41 -1.26 9.27
CA GLN A 95 13.93 0.10 9.07
C GLN A 95 13.69 0.47 7.60
N GLU A 96 14.59 0.09 6.69
CA GLU A 96 14.48 0.40 5.27
C GLU A 96 13.31 -0.32 4.60
N VAL A 97 13.13 -1.58 4.95
CA VAL A 97 11.99 -2.35 4.52
C VAL A 97 10.69 -1.68 4.99
N HIS A 98 10.65 -1.06 6.16
CA HIS A 98 9.50 -0.27 6.62
C HIS A 98 9.35 1.08 5.93
N GLY A 99 10.45 1.79 5.65
CA GLY A 99 10.45 3.07 4.92
C GLY A 99 9.97 2.95 3.47
N GLY A 100 10.23 1.81 2.81
CA GLY A 100 9.79 1.53 1.44
C GLY A 100 8.36 1.00 1.32
N ILE A 101 7.70 0.63 2.43
CA ILE A 101 6.35 0.02 2.46
C ILE A 101 5.24 1.08 2.69
N GLY A 102 5.55 2.36 2.53
CA GLY A 102 4.54 3.44 2.43
C GLY A 102 3.60 3.34 1.22
N GLY A 103 3.80 2.38 0.31
CA GLY A 103 2.88 2.07 -0.78
C GLY A 103 1.82 1.08 -0.30
N GLY A 104 0.67 1.59 0.13
CA GLY A 104 -0.41 0.81 0.75
C GLY A 104 -0.86 -0.38 -0.10
N HIS A 105 -0.41 -1.60 0.25
CA HIS A 105 -1.13 -2.85 -0.02
C HIS A 105 -0.54 -4.14 0.56
N LEU A 106 0.47 -4.13 1.45
CA LEU A 106 1.11 -5.38 1.90
C LEU A 106 1.20 -5.50 3.42
N GLY A 107 0.65 -6.61 3.94
CA GLY A 107 0.73 -7.00 5.34
C GLY A 107 2.15 -7.42 5.75
N THR A 108 2.37 -7.48 7.06
CA THR A 108 3.65 -7.73 7.72
C THR A 108 4.30 -9.07 7.38
N ASN A 109 3.48 -10.09 7.11
CA ASN A 109 3.95 -11.39 6.61
C ASN A 109 4.68 -11.28 5.27
N THR A 110 4.26 -10.39 4.36
CA THR A 110 4.95 -10.21 3.08
C THR A 110 6.25 -9.43 3.23
N THR A 111 6.31 -8.54 4.20
CA THR A 111 7.49 -7.76 4.57
C THR A 111 8.64 -8.65 5.07
N LEU A 112 8.33 -9.55 6.00
CA LEU A 112 9.28 -10.53 6.51
C LEU A 112 9.68 -11.57 5.46
N GLN A 113 8.74 -11.99 4.61
CA GLN A 113 9.05 -12.93 3.53
C GLN A 113 10.06 -12.33 2.54
N LYS A 114 9.87 -11.08 2.11
CA LYS A 114 10.80 -10.36 1.22
C LYS A 114 12.19 -10.14 1.83
N LEU A 115 12.26 -10.07 3.15
CA LEU A 115 13.52 -9.96 3.88
C LEU A 115 14.21 -11.33 3.94
N ARG A 116 13.45 -12.38 4.27
CA ARG A 116 13.91 -13.78 4.23
C ARG A 116 14.34 -14.22 2.84
N ASP A 117 13.78 -13.69 1.78
CA ASP A 117 14.21 -14.03 0.42
C ASP A 117 15.60 -13.48 0.07
N ARG A 118 16.08 -12.43 0.76
CA ARG A 118 17.29 -11.69 0.41
C ARG A 118 18.43 -11.75 1.44
N PHE A 119 18.09 -11.92 2.71
CA PHE A 119 19.07 -11.85 3.80
C PHE A 119 18.95 -13.05 4.74
N TYR A 120 20.08 -13.47 5.30
CA TYR A 120 20.17 -14.52 6.31
C TYR A 120 21.13 -14.11 7.45
N TRP A 121 20.83 -14.49 8.68
CA TRP A 121 21.76 -14.42 9.81
C TRP A 121 21.47 -15.55 10.78
N ALA A 122 22.48 -16.02 11.51
CA ALA A 122 22.31 -17.08 12.49
C ALA A 122 21.34 -16.65 13.60
N ASN A 123 20.58 -17.61 14.10
CA ASN A 123 19.43 -17.41 14.98
C ASN A 123 18.23 -16.67 14.36
N CYS A 124 18.15 -16.42 13.05
CA CYS A 124 16.92 -15.88 12.43
C CYS A 124 15.66 -16.77 12.64
N ARG A 125 15.85 -18.07 12.99
CA ARG A 125 14.78 -19.00 13.39
C ARG A 125 14.74 -19.36 14.88
N THR A 126 15.80 -19.06 15.64
CA THR A 126 16.02 -19.59 17.01
C THR A 126 16.53 -18.54 17.99
N ASP A 127 16.68 -17.27 17.57
CA ASP A 127 16.76 -16.17 18.53
C ASP A 127 15.50 -16.31 19.35
N ARG A 128 15.66 -16.49 20.65
CA ARG A 128 14.56 -16.69 21.59
C ARG A 128 13.70 -15.43 21.57
N HIS A 129 12.76 -15.37 20.63
CA HIS A 129 11.47 -14.67 20.54
C HIS A 129 11.30 -13.24 21.06
N THR A 130 12.36 -12.51 21.42
CA THR A 130 12.18 -11.30 22.26
C THR A 130 12.67 -10.00 21.65
N ASP A 131 13.37 -9.99 20.51
CA ASP A 131 13.90 -8.74 19.93
C ASP A 131 13.38 -8.47 18.50
N LEU A 132 13.40 -9.48 17.62
CA LEU A 132 12.87 -9.33 16.26
C LEU A 132 11.35 -9.47 16.22
N ASP A 133 10.78 -10.46 16.92
CA ASP A 133 9.33 -10.65 17.00
C ASP A 133 8.64 -9.54 17.79
N THR A 134 9.31 -8.98 18.81
CA THR A 134 8.80 -7.82 19.56
C THR A 134 8.93 -6.54 18.76
N TYR A 135 10.00 -6.36 17.97
CA TYR A 135 10.13 -5.23 17.06
C TYR A 135 9.08 -5.29 15.94
N VAL A 136 8.89 -6.45 15.31
CA VAL A 136 7.84 -6.68 14.31
C VAL A 136 6.47 -6.48 14.94
N GLY A 137 6.22 -7.03 16.13
CA GLY A 137 4.95 -6.91 16.84
C GLY A 137 4.61 -5.49 17.29
N GLU A 138 5.59 -4.73 17.79
CA GLU A 138 5.41 -3.32 18.14
C GLU A 138 5.13 -2.49 16.89
N LEU A 139 5.77 -2.83 15.78
CA LEU A 139 5.54 -2.14 14.53
C LEU A 139 4.18 -2.50 13.91
N GLU A 140 3.78 -3.76 13.95
CA GLU A 140 2.43 -4.21 13.63
C GLU A 140 1.40 -3.41 14.41
N ARG A 141 1.63 -3.25 15.72
CA ARG A 141 0.76 -2.48 16.60
C ARG A 141 0.65 -1.01 16.17
N ARG A 142 1.78 -0.36 15.83
CA ARG A 142 1.79 1.03 15.36
C ARG A 142 1.08 1.21 14.02
N MET A 143 1.29 0.29 13.08
CA MET A 143 0.68 0.37 11.75
C MET A 143 -0.81 0.06 11.80
N SER A 144 -1.22 -0.94 12.60
CA SER A 144 -2.63 -1.19 12.90
C SER A 144 -3.30 0.03 13.53
N ALA A 145 -2.68 0.67 14.53
CA ALA A 145 -3.28 1.83 15.18
C ALA A 145 -3.56 3.00 14.21
N VAL A 146 -2.65 3.26 13.26
CA VAL A 146 -2.84 4.29 12.23
C VAL A 146 -3.92 3.86 11.23
N HIS A 147 -3.88 2.61 10.75
CA HIS A 147 -4.89 2.09 9.82
C HIS A 147 -6.28 2.01 10.42
N ASP A 148 -6.41 1.66 11.69
CA ASP A 148 -7.67 1.65 12.42
C ASP A 148 -8.22 3.06 12.56
N HIS A 149 -7.39 4.06 12.85
CA HIS A 149 -7.83 5.46 12.88
C HIS A 149 -8.39 5.93 11.52
N VAL A 150 -7.70 5.60 10.42
CA VAL A 150 -8.14 5.93 9.06
C VAL A 150 -9.40 5.16 8.69
N ARG A 151 -9.47 3.86 8.98
CA ARG A 151 -10.62 2.98 8.72
C ARG A 151 -11.85 3.45 9.50
N SER A 152 -11.70 3.81 10.77
CA SER A 152 -12.79 4.37 11.58
C SER A 152 -13.32 5.68 10.99
N ARG A 153 -12.44 6.59 10.52
CA ARG A 153 -12.90 7.81 9.85
C ARG A 153 -13.60 7.54 8.52
N LEU A 154 -13.07 6.63 7.71
CA LEU A 154 -13.70 6.24 6.44
C LEU A 154 -15.09 5.62 6.67
N GLN A 155 -15.21 4.77 7.69
CA GLN A 155 -16.50 4.17 8.08
C GLN A 155 -17.48 5.24 8.55
N LEU A 156 -17.06 6.15 9.44
CA LEU A 156 -17.90 7.26 9.91
C LEU A 156 -18.37 8.16 8.77
N GLU A 157 -17.49 8.52 7.83
CA GLU A 157 -17.87 9.33 6.68
C GLU A 157 -18.79 8.57 5.70
N SER A 158 -18.58 7.26 5.53
CA SER A 158 -19.48 6.39 4.76
C SER A 158 -20.87 6.30 5.40
N ASP A 159 -20.93 6.11 6.72
CA ASP A 159 -22.18 6.05 7.48
C ASP A 159 -22.92 7.40 7.44
N ARG A 160 -22.19 8.52 7.58
CA ARG A 160 -22.75 9.88 7.43
C ARG A 160 -23.30 10.13 6.03
N MET A 161 -22.60 9.64 5.00
CA MET A 161 -23.05 9.73 3.62
C MET A 161 -24.32 8.89 3.39
N LYS A 162 -24.38 7.69 3.96
CA LYS A 162 -25.56 6.83 3.94
C LYS A 162 -26.76 7.50 4.61
N ILE A 163 -26.61 8.01 5.83
CA ILE A 163 -27.69 8.72 6.55
C ILE A 163 -28.20 9.90 5.73
N ARG A 164 -27.30 10.70 5.14
CA ARG A 164 -27.69 11.83 4.29
C ARG A 164 -28.44 11.40 3.04
N TYR A 165 -28.00 10.30 2.40
CA TYR A 165 -28.68 9.73 1.26
C TYR A 165 -30.06 9.21 1.66
N ASP A 166 -30.17 8.46 2.75
CA ASP A 166 -31.43 7.89 3.23
C ASP A 166 -32.45 9.00 3.58
N VAL A 167 -32.02 10.09 4.24
CA VAL A 167 -32.87 11.25 4.51
C VAL A 167 -33.35 11.93 3.22
N ARG A 168 -32.46 12.09 2.22
CA ARG A 168 -32.80 12.70 0.93
C ARG A 168 -33.66 11.79 0.05
N ALA A 169 -33.44 10.48 0.10
CA ALA A 169 -34.26 9.49 -0.58
C ALA A 169 -35.69 9.50 0.00
N ASN A 170 -35.84 9.87 1.28
CA ASN A 170 -37.12 9.94 1.98
C ASN A 170 -37.74 11.35 2.03
N SER A 171 -37.13 12.37 1.39
CA SER A 171 -37.74 13.70 1.32
C SER A 171 -38.94 13.71 0.37
N SER A 172 -40.05 14.26 0.86
CA SER A 172 -41.35 14.38 0.19
C SER A 172 -41.18 14.94 -1.23
N GLY A 173 -41.76 14.27 -2.22
CA GLY A 173 -41.60 14.57 -3.64
C GLY A 173 -42.07 15.96 -4.06
N PHE A 174 -41.67 16.35 -5.28
CA PHE A 174 -42.14 17.58 -5.92
C PHE A 174 -43.62 17.49 -6.35
N GLN A 175 -44.31 18.63 -6.46
CA GLN A 175 -45.69 18.68 -6.92
C GLN A 175 -45.80 19.02 -8.42
N GLU A 176 -46.89 18.61 -9.06
CA GLU A 176 -47.18 18.97 -10.45
C GLU A 176 -47.32 20.50 -10.56
N GLY A 177 -46.63 21.11 -11.53
CA GLY A 177 -46.55 22.56 -11.71
C GLY A 177 -45.28 23.21 -11.15
N ASP A 178 -44.51 22.51 -10.30
CA ASP A 178 -43.27 23.05 -9.73
C ASP A 178 -42.21 23.31 -10.82
N LEU A 179 -41.45 24.41 -10.63
CA LEU A 179 -40.31 24.73 -11.49
C LEU A 179 -39.04 24.06 -10.95
N VAL A 180 -38.34 23.34 -11.82
CA VAL A 180 -37.11 22.59 -11.49
C VAL A 180 -35.99 22.80 -12.50
N CYS A 181 -34.76 22.70 -12.03
CA CYS A 181 -33.57 22.60 -12.87
C CYS A 181 -33.13 21.14 -13.04
N LEU A 182 -32.75 20.78 -14.26
CA LEU A 182 -32.24 19.47 -14.65
C LEU A 182 -30.71 19.44 -14.66
N TYR A 183 -30.10 18.49 -13.96
CA TYR A 183 -28.69 18.16 -14.09
C TYR A 183 -28.45 17.34 -15.37
N ASN A 184 -27.80 17.95 -16.36
CA ASN A 184 -27.48 17.40 -17.67
C ASN A 184 -25.97 17.52 -17.99
N PRO A 185 -25.11 16.58 -17.53
CA PRO A 185 -23.67 16.64 -17.71
C PRO A 185 -23.21 16.19 -19.11
N VAL A 186 -23.86 16.68 -20.17
CA VAL A 186 -23.47 16.37 -21.55
C VAL A 186 -22.23 17.18 -21.92
N ARG A 187 -21.15 16.47 -22.25
CA ARG A 187 -19.86 17.08 -22.62
C ARG A 187 -19.97 17.85 -23.93
N ARG A 188 -19.80 19.18 -23.90
CA ARG A 188 -19.71 20.00 -25.11
C ARG A 188 -18.28 20.03 -25.65
N LYS A 189 -18.10 19.64 -26.91
CA LYS A 189 -16.80 19.67 -27.61
C LYS A 189 -16.25 21.10 -27.60
N GLY A 190 -14.97 21.26 -27.24
CA GLY A 190 -14.30 22.57 -27.20
C GLY A 190 -14.47 23.38 -25.91
N ARG A 191 -15.15 22.86 -24.88
CA ARG A 191 -15.25 23.51 -23.55
C ARG A 191 -14.55 22.65 -22.48
N SER A 192 -13.90 23.29 -21.50
CA SER A 192 -13.30 22.59 -20.36
C SER A 192 -14.39 21.92 -19.52
N PRO A 193 -14.37 20.59 -19.31
CA PRO A 193 -15.40 19.88 -18.54
C PRO A 193 -15.59 20.38 -17.11
N LYS A 194 -14.55 20.97 -16.51
CA LYS A 194 -14.58 21.45 -15.11
C LYS A 194 -15.26 22.81 -14.94
N LEU A 195 -15.40 23.58 -16.03
CA LEU A 195 -15.99 24.93 -16.01
C LEU A 195 -17.36 24.98 -16.70
N GLN A 196 -17.92 23.83 -17.09
CA GLN A 196 -19.24 23.75 -17.71
C GLN A 196 -20.34 23.79 -16.64
N ASN A 197 -21.34 24.66 -16.83
CA ASN A 197 -22.57 24.58 -16.06
C ASN A 197 -23.41 23.41 -16.58
N ASN A 198 -23.61 22.42 -15.73
CA ASN A 198 -24.36 21.20 -16.05
C ASN A 198 -25.85 21.30 -15.64
N TRP A 199 -26.31 22.45 -15.15
CA TRP A 199 -27.71 22.67 -14.80
C TRP A 199 -28.44 23.40 -15.93
N GLU A 200 -29.54 22.83 -16.39
CA GLU A 200 -30.43 23.40 -17.39
C GLU A 200 -31.79 23.69 -16.77
N GLY A 201 -32.43 24.80 -17.11
CA GLY A 201 -33.77 25.14 -16.61
C GLY A 201 -34.17 26.59 -16.92
N PRO A 202 -35.38 27.01 -16.53
CA PRO A 202 -36.37 26.26 -15.75
C PRO A 202 -37.16 25.24 -16.59
N PHE A 203 -37.63 24.16 -15.95
CA PHE A 203 -38.59 23.20 -16.49
C PHE A 203 -39.80 23.10 -15.57
N THR A 204 -40.98 22.88 -16.13
CA THR A 204 -42.21 22.60 -15.37
C THR A 204 -42.38 21.10 -15.16
N LEU A 205 -42.69 20.69 -13.93
CA LEU A 205 -43.08 19.32 -13.60
C LEU A 205 -44.52 19.05 -14.01
N PHE A 206 -44.75 17.95 -14.73
CA PHE A 206 -46.09 17.59 -15.22
C PHE A 206 -46.75 16.48 -14.42
N CYS A 207 -46.02 15.41 -14.13
CA CYS A 207 -46.50 14.29 -13.33
C CYS A 207 -45.36 13.41 -12.86
N ASN A 208 -45.57 12.72 -11.74
CA ASN A 208 -44.67 11.69 -11.23
C ASN A 208 -45.15 10.30 -11.66
N PHE A 209 -44.20 9.40 -11.92
CA PHE A 209 -44.45 7.97 -12.10
C PHE A 209 -43.81 7.27 -10.90
N GLY A 210 -44.55 7.22 -9.78
CA GLY A 210 -44.02 6.80 -8.47
C GLY A 210 -43.25 7.91 -7.75
N ASP A 211 -42.41 7.54 -6.78
CA ASP A 211 -41.81 8.51 -5.85
C ASP A 211 -40.53 9.17 -6.38
N VAL A 212 -39.85 8.53 -7.34
CA VAL A 212 -38.47 8.87 -7.71
C VAL A 212 -38.29 9.27 -9.18
N VAL A 213 -39.34 9.19 -10.02
CA VAL A 213 -39.25 9.49 -11.46
C VAL A 213 -40.32 10.50 -11.85
N TYR A 214 -39.90 11.58 -12.52
CA TYR A 214 -40.74 12.70 -12.89
C TYR A 214 -40.69 12.99 -14.39
N ARG A 215 -41.80 13.46 -14.96
CA ARG A 215 -41.83 14.05 -16.29
C ARG A 215 -41.71 15.57 -16.20
N ILE A 216 -40.71 16.10 -16.88
CA ILE A 216 -40.44 17.54 -16.99
C ILE A 216 -40.61 18.01 -18.43
N GLN A 217 -41.05 19.25 -18.60
CA GLN A 217 -41.18 19.91 -19.90
C GLN A 217 -40.63 21.33 -19.82
N ARG A 218 -39.90 21.77 -20.86
CA ARG A 218 -39.32 23.12 -20.88
C ARG A 218 -40.37 24.17 -21.24
N ASN A 219 -41.04 23.95 -22.36
CA ASN A 219 -42.13 24.78 -22.91
C ASN A 219 -43.21 23.85 -23.48
N LEU A 220 -44.44 24.33 -23.67
CA LEU A 220 -45.57 23.54 -24.22
C LEU A 220 -45.27 22.84 -25.57
N ARG A 221 -44.36 23.40 -26.38
CA ARG A 221 -43.94 22.83 -27.68
C ARG A 221 -42.75 21.86 -27.58
N SER A 222 -42.10 21.75 -26.42
CA SER A 222 -40.93 20.90 -26.23
C SER A 222 -41.34 19.46 -25.91
N LYS A 223 -40.56 18.47 -26.34
CA LYS A 223 -40.78 17.07 -25.92
C LYS A 223 -40.59 16.94 -24.40
N MET A 224 -41.50 16.21 -23.75
CA MET A 224 -41.38 15.86 -22.34
C MET A 224 -40.19 14.91 -22.12
N LYS A 225 -39.49 15.06 -20.99
CA LYS A 225 -38.38 14.20 -20.57
C LYS A 225 -38.72 13.50 -19.26
N VAL A 226 -38.48 12.20 -19.19
CA VAL A 226 -38.58 11.40 -17.96
C VAL A 226 -37.23 11.42 -17.25
N VAL A 227 -37.19 11.84 -15.99
CA VAL A 227 -35.95 12.09 -15.24
C VAL A 227 -36.09 11.61 -13.79
N HIS A 228 -35.01 11.05 -13.24
CA HIS A 228 -34.91 10.66 -11.84
C HIS A 228 -34.78 11.88 -10.91
N LEU A 229 -35.37 11.81 -9.71
CA LEU A 229 -35.39 12.86 -8.68
C LEU A 229 -33.99 13.44 -8.39
N ASP A 230 -32.97 12.58 -8.30
CA ASP A 230 -31.58 13.01 -8.02
C ASP A 230 -30.99 13.98 -9.04
N ARG A 231 -31.57 14.05 -10.25
CA ARG A 231 -31.15 14.97 -11.31
C ARG A 231 -31.97 16.25 -11.33
N LEU A 232 -32.90 16.43 -10.40
CA LEU A 232 -33.74 17.61 -10.28
C LEU A 232 -33.38 18.39 -9.02
N THR A 233 -33.51 19.71 -9.10
CA THR A 233 -33.38 20.62 -7.96
C THR A 233 -34.45 21.70 -8.08
N PRO A 234 -35.04 22.19 -6.96
CA PRO A 234 -36.01 23.28 -7.01
C PRO A 234 -35.41 24.51 -7.70
N TYR A 235 -36.21 25.18 -8.54
CA TYR A 235 -35.83 26.44 -9.17
C TYR A 235 -36.27 27.61 -8.28
N TRP A 236 -35.31 28.38 -7.75
CA TRP A 236 -35.56 29.51 -6.86
C TRP A 236 -35.59 30.88 -7.58
N GLY A 237 -35.70 30.90 -8.91
CA GLY A 237 -35.73 32.14 -9.68
C GLY A 237 -37.13 32.76 -9.70
N GLY A 238 -37.23 34.07 -9.41
CA GLY A 238 -38.48 34.81 -9.43
C GLY A 238 -39.18 34.73 -10.79
N THR A 239 -40.49 34.58 -10.75
CA THR A 239 -41.39 34.56 -11.91
C THR A 239 -41.50 35.94 -12.54
N ASP A 240 -40.46 36.39 -13.25
CA ASP A 240 -40.66 37.43 -14.26
C ASP A 240 -41.36 36.77 -15.46
N ARG A 241 -42.67 37.05 -15.53
CA ARG A 241 -43.46 36.90 -16.74
C ARG A 241 -42.85 37.80 -17.82
N ASP A 242 -42.06 37.22 -18.71
CA ASP A 242 -41.81 37.84 -20.01
C ASP A 242 -43.06 37.64 -20.87
N ASP A 243 -44.00 38.59 -20.72
CA ASP A 243 -44.83 39.06 -21.83
C ASP A 243 -43.90 39.54 -22.95
N ARG A 244 -43.73 38.74 -24.00
CA ARG A 244 -43.46 39.27 -25.35
C ARG A 244 -44.22 38.46 -26.40
N SER A 245 -45.05 39.22 -27.10
CA SER A 245 -45.87 38.93 -28.26
C SER A 245 -45.15 38.18 -29.38
#